data_AF-A0A9P7WS82-F1
#
_entry.id   AF-A0A9P7WS82-F1
#
_cell.length_a   1.000
_cell.length_b   1.000
_cell.length_c   1.000
_cell.angle_alpha   90.00
_cell.angle_beta   90.00
_cell.angle_gamma   90.00
#
_symmetry.space_group_name_H-M   'P 1'
#
loop_
_entity.id
_entity.type
_entity.pdbx_description
1 polymer ?
#
loop_
_entity_poly.entity_id
_entity_poly.type
_entity_poly.pdbx_seq_one_letter_code
_entity_poly.pdbx_strand_id
1 'polypeptide(L)'
;MLRSSFCRRTYESIKTFCLHWKRSPSCRPRRSGIPTEADLDGMILDDTAHNSIPLSSTTPLSSSPPALPIDPNQPVSSSPLSSPISDPPFRTTHFPHAAGTPYQHHPTSFELKHTVDRAAGLPLWHPFASQAEWEFTEWIIKSDISQCDTDKLLKSKMLRESGDFATFRNNATFLSIIDSLPDTSAPWNLTEITVEGNLVGADGKPMTETLELWMRDPVQCVADLFGNPAFRDVIAYALVQETEVEEDGNGEDINEEADRFFDEMWSADWWWEAQAALPENATVAPIILASDKT
;
A
#
# COMPACT_ATOMS: atom_id res chain seq x y z
N MET A 1 10.26 26.48 21.33
CA MET A 1 9.63 25.22 21.82
C MET A 1 8.27 25.06 21.15
N LEU A 2 7.94 23.87 20.67
CA LEU A 2 6.67 23.55 20.00
C LEU A 2 5.59 23.26 21.02
N ARG A 3 4.45 23.95 20.98
CA ARG A 3 3.35 23.73 21.93
C ARG A 3 2.20 23.01 21.25
N SER A 4 1.75 21.89 21.82
CA SER A 4 0.49 21.26 21.38
C SER A 4 -0.68 22.16 21.74
N SER A 5 -1.49 22.55 20.76
CA SER A 5 -2.73 23.30 21.00
C SER A 5 -3.77 22.48 21.78
N PHE A 6 -3.72 21.15 21.69
CA PHE A 6 -4.69 20.24 22.30
C PHE A 6 -4.40 19.96 23.78
N CYS A 7 -3.15 19.61 24.13
CA CYS A 7 -2.78 19.33 25.53
C CYS A 7 -1.99 20.46 26.20
N ARG A 8 -1.71 21.55 25.47
CA ARG A 8 -0.95 22.73 25.92
C ARG A 8 0.46 22.46 26.42
N ARG A 9 0.98 21.23 26.26
CA ARG A 9 2.35 20.84 26.58
C ARG A 9 3.32 21.36 25.54
N THR A 10 4.50 21.74 26.00
CA THR A 10 5.61 22.24 25.19
C THR A 10 6.65 21.13 24.97
N TYR A 11 7.25 21.14 23.79
CA TYR A 11 8.21 20.14 23.31
C TYR A 11 9.43 20.84 22.73
N GLU A 12 10.59 20.29 23.01
CA GLU A 12 11.87 20.88 22.63
C GLU A 12 12.27 20.56 21.19
N SER A 13 11.69 19.53 20.59
CA SER A 13 11.95 19.16 19.19
C SER A 13 10.71 18.62 18.48
N ILE A 14 10.70 18.74 17.16
CA ILE A 14 9.63 18.19 16.30
C ILE A 14 9.50 16.67 16.54
N LYS A 15 10.63 15.98 16.72
CA LYS A 15 10.65 14.53 16.95
C LYS A 15 9.92 14.14 18.24
N THR A 16 10.12 14.88 19.34
CA THR A 16 9.43 14.59 20.62
C THR A 16 7.96 15.01 20.58
N PHE A 17 7.63 16.09 19.89
CA PHE A 17 6.24 16.48 19.61
C PHE A 17 5.50 15.41 18.82
N CYS A 18 6.06 14.95 17.69
CA CYS A 18 5.44 13.90 16.87
C CYS A 18 5.30 12.58 17.61
N LEU A 19 6.28 12.22 18.46
CA LEU A 19 6.19 11.01 19.27
C LEU A 19 5.08 11.10 20.32
N HIS A 20 4.93 12.27 20.97
CA HIS A 20 3.84 12.52 21.90
C HIS A 20 2.48 12.52 21.18
N TRP A 21 2.38 13.20 20.05
CA TRP A 21 1.17 13.24 19.22
C TRP A 21 0.69 11.85 18.83
N LYS A 22 1.62 10.97 18.42
CA LYS A 22 1.30 9.58 18.05
C LYS A 22 0.88 8.71 19.23
N ARG A 23 1.39 8.99 20.44
CA ARG A 23 1.18 8.15 21.63
C ARG A 23 0.10 8.63 22.59
N SER A 24 -0.26 9.92 22.56
CA SER A 24 -1.20 10.51 23.51
C SER A 24 -2.63 10.51 22.97
N PRO A 25 -3.58 9.77 23.57
CA PRO A 25 -4.96 9.69 23.11
C PRO A 25 -5.69 11.04 23.12
N SER A 26 -5.32 11.94 24.04
CA SER A 26 -5.90 13.28 24.17
C SER A 26 -5.45 14.27 23.09
N CYS A 27 -4.43 13.91 22.30
CA CYS A 27 -3.92 14.72 21.18
C CYS A 27 -4.18 14.09 19.82
N ARG A 28 -4.91 12.97 19.77
CA ARG A 28 -5.23 12.25 18.54
C ARG A 28 -6.62 12.70 18.09
N PRO A 29 -6.77 13.55 17.05
CA PRO A 29 -8.09 13.85 16.54
C PRO A 29 -8.65 12.59 15.88
N ARG A 30 -9.95 12.32 16.09
CA ARG A 30 -10.70 11.40 15.24
C ARG A 30 -10.61 11.94 13.81
N ARG A 31 -10.24 11.07 12.87
CA ARG A 31 -9.96 11.43 11.46
C ARG A 31 -11.15 12.14 10.82
N SER A 32 -10.91 13.36 10.32
CA SER A 32 -11.51 13.91 9.10
C SER A 32 -10.76 15.20 8.73
N GLY A 33 -10.02 15.19 7.61
CA GLY A 33 -9.40 16.38 7.03
C GLY A 33 -7.87 16.45 7.11
N ILE A 34 -7.24 16.74 5.97
CA ILE A 34 -5.84 17.13 5.81
C ILE A 34 -5.71 18.60 6.25
N PRO A 35 -4.72 19.00 7.07
CA PRO A 35 -4.50 20.42 7.40
C PRO A 35 -4.14 21.21 6.15
N THR A 36 -4.73 22.38 5.96
CA THR A 36 -4.44 23.25 4.80
C THR A 36 -3.30 24.22 5.10
N GLU A 37 -2.64 24.78 4.08
CA GLU A 37 -1.51 25.73 4.26
C GLU A 37 -1.83 26.91 5.19
N ALA A 38 -3.10 27.33 5.27
CA ALA A 38 -3.55 28.38 6.18
C ALA A 38 -3.40 28.04 7.68
N ASP A 39 -3.33 26.76 8.05
CA ASP A 39 -3.15 26.31 9.44
C ASP A 39 -1.68 26.40 9.91
N LEU A 40 -0.73 26.53 8.97
CA LEU A 40 0.71 26.58 9.24
C LEU A 40 1.24 28.01 9.44
N ASP A 41 0.56 29.02 8.89
CA ASP A 41 1.00 30.43 8.95
C ASP A 41 0.84 31.09 10.35
N GLY A 42 0.13 30.46 11.28
CA GLY A 42 -0.12 31.01 12.62
C GLY A 42 0.96 30.73 13.67
N MET A 43 2.03 30.00 13.35
CA MET A 43 3.04 29.59 14.34
C MET A 43 4.18 30.60 14.45
N ILE A 44 3.91 31.71 15.17
CA ILE A 44 4.90 32.73 15.54
C ILE A 44 6.04 32.07 16.34
N LEU A 45 7.26 32.19 15.81
CA LEU A 45 8.52 31.95 16.53
C LEU A 45 8.77 33.15 17.44
N ASP A 46 8.71 32.97 18.75
CA ASP A 46 9.32 33.90 19.69
C ASP A 46 10.57 33.25 20.29
N ASP A 47 11.70 33.76 19.83
CA ASP A 47 13.03 33.55 20.38
C ASP A 47 13.18 34.45 21.61
N THR A 48 13.38 33.89 22.80
CA THR A 48 14.24 34.48 23.83
C THR A 48 14.48 33.55 25.04
N ALA A 49 15.77 33.35 25.32
CA ALA A 49 16.43 33.31 26.63
C ALA A 49 16.37 32.04 27.54
N HIS A 50 17.54 31.39 27.59
CA HIS A 50 18.39 31.11 28.77
C HIS A 50 18.04 30.04 29.86
N ASN A 51 19.03 29.15 30.00
CA ASN A 51 19.70 28.63 31.22
C ASN A 51 19.25 27.31 31.91
N SER A 52 20.14 26.30 31.77
CA SER A 52 20.86 25.55 32.81
C SER A 52 20.15 24.51 33.74
N ILE A 53 20.42 23.20 33.48
CA ILE A 53 20.94 22.08 34.35
C ILE A 53 20.22 21.78 35.72
N PRO A 54 20.12 20.53 36.31
CA PRO A 54 20.80 19.24 36.05
C PRO A 54 19.96 17.93 36.05
N LEU A 55 20.67 16.85 35.69
CA LEU A 55 20.43 15.41 35.93
C LEU A 55 20.26 15.02 37.42
N SER A 56 19.37 14.05 37.70
CA SER A 56 19.41 12.97 38.72
C SER A 56 17.97 12.44 38.91
N SER A 57 17.60 11.18 39.18
CA SER A 57 18.28 9.89 39.32
C SER A 57 17.18 8.80 39.41
N THR A 58 17.46 7.65 38.80
CA THR A 58 16.96 6.27 38.99
C THR A 58 15.93 5.94 40.09
N THR A 59 14.87 5.18 39.76
CA THR A 59 14.43 3.92 40.44
C THR A 59 13.25 3.22 39.70
N PRO A 60 13.02 1.89 39.92
CA PRO A 60 12.54 0.94 38.90
C PRO A 60 11.06 0.52 38.98
N LEU A 61 10.68 -0.35 38.03
CA LEU A 61 9.39 -0.96 37.71
C LEU A 61 8.44 -1.26 38.89
N SER A 62 7.16 -0.93 38.70
CA SER A 62 6.03 -1.41 39.52
C SER A 62 5.11 -2.30 38.69
N SER A 63 4.95 -3.53 39.16
CA SER A 63 4.07 -4.59 38.69
C SER A 63 2.59 -4.30 38.99
N SER A 64 1.70 -4.63 38.06
CA SER A 64 0.24 -4.56 38.21
C SER A 64 -0.30 -5.54 39.29
N PRO A 65 -1.40 -5.21 39.98
CA PRO A 65 -2.01 -6.07 41.00
C PRO A 65 -2.84 -7.22 40.39
N PRO A 66 -3.06 -8.33 41.14
CA PRO A 66 -3.79 -9.50 40.66
C PRO A 66 -5.32 -9.27 40.60
N ALA A 67 -5.97 -9.92 39.63
CA ALA A 67 -7.42 -9.88 39.42
C ALA A 67 -8.20 -10.65 40.51
N LEU A 68 -9.39 -10.14 40.87
CA LEU A 68 -10.31 -10.77 41.81
C LEU A 68 -11.09 -11.93 41.15
N PRO A 69 -11.60 -12.92 41.93
CA PRO A 69 -12.33 -14.07 41.39
C PRO A 69 -13.73 -13.70 40.87
N ILE A 70 -14.13 -14.29 39.75
CA ILE A 70 -15.45 -14.14 39.11
C ILE A 70 -16.44 -15.11 39.79
N ASP A 71 -17.61 -14.62 40.20
CA ASP A 71 -18.70 -15.42 40.79
C ASP A 71 -19.50 -16.15 39.67
N PRO A 72 -19.60 -17.49 39.70
CA PRO A 72 -20.22 -18.28 38.64
C PRO A 72 -21.76 -18.22 38.58
N ASN A 73 -22.45 -17.48 39.46
CA ASN A 73 -23.92 -17.46 39.50
C ASN A 73 -24.58 -16.17 38.99
N GLN A 74 -23.88 -15.32 38.24
CA GLN A 74 -24.48 -14.12 37.66
C GLN A 74 -25.18 -14.45 36.31
N PRO A 75 -26.51 -14.23 36.16
CA PRO A 75 -27.19 -14.50 34.91
C PRO A 75 -26.72 -13.54 33.80
N VAL A 76 -26.22 -14.12 32.71
CA VAL A 76 -25.77 -13.40 31.52
C VAL A 76 -27.00 -12.83 30.82
N SER A 77 -27.14 -11.50 30.81
CA SER A 77 -28.13 -10.82 29.97
C SER A 77 -27.73 -11.01 28.50
N SER A 78 -28.39 -11.94 27.83
CA SER A 78 -28.25 -12.16 26.39
C SER A 78 -28.89 -10.99 25.64
N SER A 79 -28.07 -10.01 25.26
CA SER A 79 -28.44 -9.08 24.19
C SER A 79 -28.59 -9.87 22.89
N PRO A 80 -29.63 -9.60 22.07
CA PRO A 80 -29.80 -10.31 20.80
C PRO A 80 -28.61 -10.02 19.88
N LEU A 81 -28.06 -11.10 19.34
CA LEU A 81 -27.01 -11.11 18.33
C LEU A 81 -27.53 -10.37 17.09
N SER A 82 -26.90 -9.24 16.74
CA SER A 82 -27.20 -8.53 15.50
C SER A 82 -27.01 -9.49 14.32
N SER A 83 -28.05 -9.64 13.52
CA SER A 83 -27.99 -10.33 12.22
C SER A 83 -26.89 -9.72 11.36
N PRO A 84 -26.25 -10.50 10.46
CA PRO A 84 -25.34 -9.92 9.49
C PRO A 84 -26.11 -8.89 8.67
N ILE A 85 -25.60 -7.66 8.63
CA ILE A 85 -26.08 -6.63 7.71
C ILE A 85 -25.85 -7.22 6.31
N SER A 86 -26.93 -7.60 5.62
CA SER A 86 -26.85 -7.86 4.19
C SER A 86 -26.56 -6.52 3.54
N ASP A 87 -25.55 -6.46 2.68
CA ASP A 87 -25.38 -5.30 1.82
C ASP A 87 -26.70 -5.06 1.07
N PRO A 88 -27.15 -3.80 0.94
CA PRO A 88 -28.40 -3.51 0.24
C PRO A 88 -28.31 -4.00 -1.21
N PRO A 89 -29.41 -4.46 -1.80
CA PRO A 89 -29.39 -4.87 -3.21
C PRO A 89 -29.05 -3.66 -4.08
N PHE A 90 -28.13 -3.85 -5.02
CA PHE A 90 -27.73 -2.82 -5.98
C PHE A 90 -28.20 -3.19 -7.38
N ARG A 91 -28.63 -2.17 -8.15
CA ARG A 91 -28.83 -2.28 -9.59
C ARG A 91 -27.60 -1.74 -10.31
N THR A 92 -27.00 -2.56 -11.16
CA THR A 92 -25.85 -2.18 -12.00
C THR A 92 -26.33 -1.81 -13.41
N THR A 93 -26.05 -0.59 -13.84
CA THR A 93 -26.30 -0.10 -15.20
C THR A 93 -24.97 0.03 -15.95
N HIS A 94 -24.82 -0.66 -17.08
CA HIS A 94 -23.59 -0.60 -17.87
C HIS A 94 -23.58 0.58 -18.84
N PHE A 95 -22.38 1.08 -19.17
CA PHE A 95 -22.21 2.12 -20.18
C PHE A 95 -22.77 1.66 -21.54
N PRO A 96 -23.55 2.49 -22.25
CA PRO A 96 -24.29 2.06 -23.45
C PRO A 96 -23.39 1.83 -24.69
N HIS A 97 -22.16 2.34 -24.71
CA HIS A 97 -21.22 2.17 -25.82
C HIS A 97 -20.17 1.10 -25.52
N ALA A 98 -19.43 0.68 -26.55
CA ALA A 98 -18.42 -0.38 -26.51
C ALA A 98 -17.12 -0.03 -25.74
N ALA A 99 -17.19 0.74 -24.65
CA ALA A 99 -16.06 1.00 -23.76
C ALA A 99 -15.54 -0.32 -23.15
N GLY A 100 -14.22 -0.51 -23.17
CA GLY A 100 -13.59 -1.74 -22.67
C GLY A 100 -13.73 -2.96 -23.58
N THR A 101 -14.29 -2.81 -24.77
CA THR A 101 -14.42 -3.95 -25.70
C THR A 101 -13.05 -4.32 -26.27
N PRO A 102 -12.62 -5.59 -26.14
CA PRO A 102 -11.32 -6.01 -26.65
C PRO A 102 -11.30 -5.99 -28.18
N TYR A 103 -10.35 -5.27 -28.77
CA TYR A 103 -10.16 -5.24 -30.23
C TYR A 103 -9.51 -6.51 -30.75
N GLN A 104 -8.38 -6.88 -30.15
CA GLN A 104 -7.53 -7.97 -30.59
C GLN A 104 -6.81 -8.55 -29.38
N HIS A 105 -6.50 -9.84 -29.47
CA HIS A 105 -5.62 -10.49 -28.52
C HIS A 105 -4.17 -10.23 -28.92
N HIS A 106 -3.41 -9.56 -28.06
CA HIS A 106 -1.97 -9.45 -28.20
C HIS A 106 -1.30 -10.23 -27.06
N PRO A 107 -0.31 -11.09 -27.34
CA PRO A 107 0.36 -11.83 -26.29
C PRO A 107 1.07 -10.88 -25.32
N THR A 108 0.93 -11.11 -24.02
CA THR A 108 1.61 -10.32 -22.99
C THR A 108 3.06 -10.78 -22.83
N SER A 109 3.90 -9.98 -22.16
CA SER A 109 5.28 -10.37 -21.83
C SER A 109 5.33 -11.70 -21.05
N PHE A 110 4.38 -11.92 -20.13
CA PHE A 110 4.22 -13.15 -19.37
C PHE A 110 3.86 -14.34 -20.27
N GLU A 111 2.92 -14.17 -21.20
CA GLU A 111 2.50 -15.23 -22.12
C GLU A 111 3.62 -15.60 -23.11
N LEU A 112 4.36 -14.60 -23.61
CA LEU A 112 5.53 -14.83 -24.45
C LEU A 112 6.60 -15.60 -23.69
N LYS A 113 6.92 -15.19 -22.47
CA LYS A 113 7.91 -15.86 -21.62
C LYS A 113 7.53 -17.31 -21.35
N HIS A 114 6.29 -17.55 -20.93
CA HIS A 114 5.79 -18.90 -20.68
C HIS A 114 5.81 -19.77 -21.95
N THR A 115 5.54 -19.19 -23.12
CA THR A 115 5.64 -19.90 -24.41
C THR A 115 7.10 -20.28 -24.72
N VAL A 116 8.05 -19.36 -24.50
CA VAL A 116 9.48 -19.61 -24.67
C VAL A 116 9.98 -20.70 -23.72
N ASP A 117 9.62 -20.63 -22.44
CA ASP A 117 10.05 -21.59 -21.42
C ASP A 117 9.50 -22.99 -21.72
N ARG A 118 8.23 -23.07 -22.15
CA ARG A 118 7.62 -24.31 -22.61
C ARG A 118 8.32 -24.88 -23.85
N ALA A 119 8.63 -24.04 -24.83
CA ALA A 119 9.32 -24.45 -26.05
C ALA A 119 10.75 -24.96 -25.75
N ALA A 120 11.41 -24.39 -24.74
CA ALA A 120 12.70 -24.84 -24.24
C ALA A 120 12.62 -26.10 -23.34
N GLY A 121 11.42 -26.60 -23.03
CA GLY A 121 11.23 -27.75 -22.16
C GLY A 121 11.62 -27.49 -20.70
N LEU A 122 11.59 -26.23 -20.26
CA LEU A 122 11.90 -25.87 -18.88
C LEU A 122 10.79 -26.37 -17.93
N PRO A 123 11.15 -26.77 -16.69
CA PRO A 123 10.17 -27.20 -15.71
C PRO A 123 9.24 -26.05 -15.30
N LEU A 124 8.04 -26.38 -14.83
CA LEU A 124 7.03 -25.41 -14.41
C LEU A 124 7.55 -24.41 -13.37
N TRP A 125 8.42 -24.88 -12.47
CA TRP A 125 8.99 -24.09 -11.38
C TRP A 125 10.33 -23.46 -11.74
N HIS A 126 10.77 -23.51 -13.01
CA HIS A 126 12.00 -22.82 -13.42
C HIS A 126 11.95 -21.33 -13.02
N PRO A 127 13.02 -20.73 -12.46
CA PRO A 127 14.40 -21.22 -12.34
C PRO A 127 14.68 -22.15 -11.14
N PHE A 128 13.67 -22.44 -10.31
CA PHE A 128 13.81 -23.32 -9.15
C PHE A 128 13.92 -24.79 -9.58
N ALA A 129 14.66 -25.60 -8.82
CA ALA A 129 14.84 -27.01 -9.15
C ALA A 129 13.60 -27.84 -8.79
N SER A 130 12.76 -27.36 -7.88
CA SER A 130 11.54 -28.04 -7.44
C SER A 130 10.45 -27.08 -6.96
N GLN A 131 9.23 -27.59 -6.84
CA GLN A 131 8.13 -26.88 -6.19
C GLN A 131 8.47 -26.48 -4.75
N ALA A 132 9.12 -27.39 -3.99
CA ALA A 132 9.50 -27.13 -2.60
C ALA A 132 10.47 -25.94 -2.49
N GLU A 133 11.43 -25.82 -3.41
CA GLU A 133 12.34 -24.66 -3.46
C GLU A 133 11.61 -23.35 -3.77
N TRP A 134 10.61 -23.39 -4.67
CA TRP A 134 9.78 -22.23 -4.97
C TRP A 134 8.94 -21.81 -3.76
N GLU A 135 8.22 -22.74 -3.11
CA GLU A 135 7.38 -22.47 -1.93
C GLU A 135 8.21 -21.93 -0.76
N PHE A 136 9.42 -22.48 -0.56
CA PHE A 136 10.34 -22.00 0.45
C PHE A 136 10.85 -20.58 0.17
N THR A 137 11.13 -20.28 -1.10
CA THR A 137 11.53 -18.92 -1.53
C THR A 137 10.39 -17.92 -1.30
N GLU A 138 9.19 -18.28 -1.72
CA GLU A 138 8.00 -17.46 -1.51
C GLU A 138 7.78 -17.17 -0.02
N TRP A 139 7.90 -18.19 0.83
CA TRP A 139 7.77 -18.05 2.28
C TRP A 139 8.83 -17.11 2.87
N ILE A 140 10.11 -17.23 2.49
CA ILE A 140 11.17 -16.34 2.96
C ILE A 140 10.85 -14.88 2.61
N ILE A 141 10.50 -14.62 1.34
CA ILE A 141 10.21 -13.26 0.85
C ILE A 141 9.01 -12.67 1.58
N LYS A 142 7.91 -13.43 1.71
CA LYS A 142 6.69 -12.97 2.38
C LYS A 142 6.83 -12.80 3.89
N SER A 143 7.85 -13.41 4.50
CA SER A 143 8.08 -13.36 5.95
C SER A 143 9.00 -12.22 6.40
N ASP A 144 9.47 -11.37 5.49
CA ASP A 144 10.37 -10.24 5.76
C ASP A 144 11.62 -10.63 6.58
N ILE A 145 12.18 -11.82 6.32
CA ILE A 145 13.38 -12.30 7.01
C ILE A 145 14.58 -11.49 6.52
N SER A 146 15.42 -11.02 7.46
CA SER A 146 16.61 -10.26 7.12
C SER A 146 17.55 -11.06 6.21
N GLN A 147 18.31 -10.40 5.32
CA GLN A 147 19.29 -11.08 4.46
C GLN A 147 20.33 -11.87 5.27
N CYS A 148 20.74 -11.32 6.42
CA CYS A 148 21.68 -11.98 7.33
C CYS A 148 21.10 -13.27 7.92
N ASP A 149 19.83 -13.25 8.33
CA ASP A 149 19.19 -14.44 8.91
C ASP A 149 18.80 -15.45 7.84
N THR A 150 18.43 -14.99 6.64
CA THR A 150 18.29 -15.83 5.44
C THR A 150 19.59 -16.56 5.14
N ASP A 151 20.73 -15.86 5.15
CA ASP A 151 22.03 -16.50 4.94
C ASP A 151 22.36 -17.57 6.01
N LYS A 152 22.07 -17.29 7.29
CA LYS A 152 22.23 -18.27 8.38
C LYS A 152 21.32 -19.47 8.22
N LEU A 153 20.05 -19.24 7.87
CA LEU A 153 19.05 -20.28 7.64
C LEU A 153 19.51 -21.20 6.52
N LEU A 154 19.85 -20.64 5.37
CA LEU A 154 20.35 -21.38 4.23
C LEU A 154 21.60 -22.19 4.60
N LYS A 155 22.53 -21.63 5.38
CA LYS A 155 23.76 -22.34 5.82
C LYS A 155 23.54 -23.35 6.96
N SER A 156 22.32 -23.45 7.51
CA SER A 156 22.03 -24.37 8.61
C SER A 156 22.21 -25.83 8.22
N LYS A 157 22.64 -26.67 9.16
CA LYS A 157 22.79 -28.11 8.93
C LYS A 157 21.48 -28.78 8.52
N MET A 158 20.37 -28.35 9.10
CA MET A 158 19.03 -28.85 8.79
C MET A 158 18.73 -28.80 7.28
N LEU A 159 19.00 -27.67 6.63
CA LEU A 159 18.76 -27.49 5.19
C LEU A 159 19.87 -28.12 4.32
N ARG A 160 21.09 -28.24 4.84
CA ARG A 160 22.21 -28.87 4.12
C ARG A 160 22.14 -30.39 4.09
N GLU A 161 21.59 -31.00 5.13
CA GLU A 161 21.46 -32.45 5.25
C GLU A 161 20.22 -32.98 4.53
N SER A 162 19.17 -32.18 4.34
CA SER A 162 17.98 -32.60 3.58
C SER A 162 18.23 -32.74 2.07
N GLY A 163 19.11 -31.91 1.50
CA GLY A 163 19.45 -31.95 0.07
C GLY A 163 18.41 -31.34 -0.88
N ASP A 164 17.17 -31.17 -0.41
CA ASP A 164 16.03 -30.65 -1.21
C ASP A 164 16.18 -29.18 -1.65
N PHE A 165 17.06 -28.41 -0.98
CA PHE A 165 17.30 -26.97 -1.21
C PHE A 165 18.74 -26.67 -1.64
N ALA A 166 19.35 -27.61 -2.37
CA ALA A 166 20.77 -27.55 -2.71
C ALA A 166 21.14 -26.37 -3.63
N THR A 167 20.18 -25.77 -4.35
CA THR A 167 20.43 -24.60 -5.19
C THR A 167 20.77 -23.35 -4.38
N PHE A 168 20.13 -23.19 -3.21
CA PHE A 168 20.34 -22.06 -2.31
C PHE A 168 21.53 -22.31 -1.38
N ARG A 169 22.76 -22.04 -1.82
CA ARG A 169 23.99 -22.22 -1.01
C ARG A 169 24.22 -21.14 0.04
N ASN A 170 23.75 -19.94 -0.24
CA ASN A 170 23.85 -18.76 0.60
C ASN A 170 22.85 -17.72 0.10
N ASN A 171 22.78 -16.60 0.81
CA ASN A 171 21.89 -15.51 0.41
C ASN A 171 22.21 -14.96 -1.00
N ALA A 172 23.48 -14.97 -1.44
CA ALA A 172 23.86 -14.49 -2.76
C ALA A 172 23.31 -15.39 -3.89
N THR A 173 23.42 -16.72 -3.77
CA THR A 173 22.82 -17.65 -4.74
C THR A 173 21.30 -17.60 -4.72
N PHE A 174 20.71 -17.37 -3.55
CA PHE A 174 19.26 -17.21 -3.39
C PHE A 174 18.77 -15.96 -4.14
N LEU A 175 19.37 -14.80 -3.87
CA LEU A 175 19.03 -13.56 -4.58
C LEU A 175 19.31 -13.67 -6.08
N SER A 176 20.41 -14.29 -6.49
CA SER A 176 20.70 -14.49 -7.92
C SER A 176 19.65 -15.31 -8.65
N ILE A 177 18.99 -16.26 -7.99
CA ILE A 177 17.87 -17.02 -8.58
C ILE A 177 16.62 -16.14 -8.66
N ILE A 178 16.35 -15.34 -7.63
CA ILE A 178 15.24 -14.38 -7.63
C ILE A 178 15.43 -13.34 -8.75
N ASP A 179 16.62 -12.78 -8.89
CA ASP A 179 16.97 -11.80 -9.93
C ASP A 179 16.91 -12.40 -11.35
N SER A 180 16.92 -13.75 -11.47
CA SER A 180 16.74 -14.44 -12.75
C SER A 180 15.28 -14.67 -13.13
N LEU A 181 14.35 -14.39 -12.22
CA LEU A 181 12.93 -14.38 -12.53
C LEU A 181 12.64 -13.33 -13.61
N PRO A 182 11.58 -13.51 -14.41
CA PRO A 182 11.20 -12.51 -15.39
C PRO A 182 11.00 -11.16 -14.69
N ASP A 183 11.88 -10.21 -14.98
CA ASP A 183 11.73 -8.85 -14.51
C ASP A 183 10.58 -8.17 -15.27
N THR A 184 10.02 -7.15 -14.64
CA THR A 184 9.21 -6.14 -15.32
C THR A 184 9.93 -5.63 -16.57
N SER A 185 9.18 -5.38 -17.65
CA SER A 185 9.71 -4.76 -18.86
C SER A 185 10.22 -3.33 -18.63
N ALA A 186 9.89 -2.74 -17.48
CA ALA A 186 10.32 -1.42 -17.02
C ALA A 186 11.52 -1.48 -16.04
N PRO A 187 12.78 -1.45 -16.52
CA PRO A 187 13.95 -1.46 -15.64
C PRO A 187 14.06 -0.17 -14.82
N TRP A 188 14.68 -0.28 -13.65
CA TRP A 188 15.06 0.88 -12.83
C TRP A 188 16.15 1.70 -13.52
N ASN A 189 15.95 3.01 -13.57
CA ASN A 189 16.91 4.00 -14.07
C ASN A 189 17.30 4.92 -12.92
N LEU A 190 18.61 5.01 -12.65
CA LEU A 190 19.17 5.97 -11.70
C LEU A 190 19.56 7.24 -12.47
N THR A 191 19.03 8.37 -12.04
CA THR A 191 19.39 9.70 -12.53
C THR A 191 19.81 10.57 -11.37
N GLU A 192 20.96 11.21 -11.46
CA GLU A 192 21.37 12.23 -10.49
C GLU A 192 20.71 13.56 -10.85
N ILE A 193 20.03 14.18 -9.88
CA ILE A 193 19.45 15.50 -10.02
C ILE A 193 20.11 16.45 -9.02
N THR A 194 20.45 17.66 -9.45
CA THR A 194 20.92 18.71 -8.55
C THR A 194 19.76 19.64 -8.23
N VAL A 195 19.42 19.74 -6.95
CA VAL A 195 18.33 20.59 -6.45
C VAL A 195 18.93 21.81 -5.75
N GLU A 196 18.40 22.98 -6.08
CA GLU A 196 18.72 24.23 -5.40
C GLU A 196 17.88 24.35 -4.12
N GLY A 197 18.55 24.47 -2.98
CA GLY A 197 17.93 24.68 -1.69
C GLY A 197 17.63 26.15 -1.40
N ASN A 198 16.88 26.39 -0.33
CA ASN A 198 16.49 27.74 0.11
C ASN A 198 17.52 28.44 1.02
N LEU A 199 18.62 27.75 1.38
CA LEU A 199 19.68 28.32 2.21
C LEU A 199 20.79 28.90 1.32
N VAL A 200 21.37 30.01 1.74
CA VAL A 200 22.46 30.68 1.03
C VAL A 200 23.80 30.34 1.71
N GLY A 201 24.76 29.87 0.93
CA GLY A 201 26.11 29.56 1.38
C GLY A 201 26.92 30.81 1.70
N ALA A 202 28.10 30.62 2.28
CA ALA A 202 29.02 31.71 2.63
C ALA A 202 29.52 32.51 1.41
N ASP A 203 29.37 31.96 0.21
CA ASP A 203 29.68 32.58 -1.08
C ASP A 203 28.54 33.43 -1.65
N GLY A 204 27.42 33.56 -0.91
CA GLY A 204 26.25 34.31 -1.33
C GLY A 204 25.40 33.59 -2.37
N LYS A 205 25.66 32.31 -2.67
CA LYS A 205 24.88 31.51 -3.62
C LYS A 205 23.95 30.54 -2.90
N PRO A 206 22.80 30.19 -3.50
CA PRO A 206 21.96 29.11 -3.01
C PRO A 206 22.75 27.80 -2.88
N MET A 207 22.59 27.11 -1.75
CA MET A 207 23.19 25.81 -1.53
C MET A 207 22.49 24.78 -2.40
N THR A 208 23.26 23.90 -3.04
CA THR A 208 22.72 22.84 -3.89
C THR A 208 22.98 21.47 -3.26
N GLU A 209 22.02 20.55 -3.42
CA GLU A 209 22.16 19.14 -3.03
C GLU A 209 22.05 18.26 -4.28
N THR A 210 22.88 17.23 -4.38
CA THR A 210 22.76 16.21 -5.44
C THR A 210 22.01 15.03 -4.87
N LEU A 211 20.90 14.67 -5.50
CA LEU A 211 20.03 13.58 -5.10
C LEU A 211 20.05 12.49 -6.16
N GLU A 212 20.02 11.25 -5.70
CA GLU A 212 19.84 10.06 -6.53
C GLU A 212 18.34 9.82 -6.73
N LEU A 213 17.87 9.90 -7.98
CA LEU A 213 16.48 9.65 -8.36
C LEU A 213 16.37 8.32 -9.11
N TRP A 214 15.70 7.36 -8.50
CA TRP A 214 15.38 6.06 -9.11
C TRP A 214 13.99 6.12 -9.77
N MET A 215 13.91 5.85 -11.07
CA MET A 215 12.68 5.96 -11.85
C MET A 215 12.48 4.75 -12.77
N ARG A 216 11.23 4.54 -13.21
CA ARG A 216 10.87 3.59 -14.25
C ARG A 216 10.05 4.29 -15.32
N ASP A 217 10.04 3.77 -16.54
CA ASP A 217 9.13 4.24 -17.58
C ASP A 217 7.68 3.91 -17.15
N PRO A 218 6.83 4.92 -16.88
CA PRO A 218 5.47 4.68 -16.41
C PRO A 218 4.63 3.93 -17.44
N VAL A 219 4.89 4.10 -18.74
CA VAL A 219 4.13 3.41 -19.80
C VAL A 219 4.45 1.92 -19.78
N GLN A 220 5.72 1.56 -19.60
CA GLN A 220 6.12 0.15 -19.47
C GLN A 220 5.59 -0.46 -18.17
N CYS A 221 5.63 0.27 -17.05
CA CYS A 221 5.03 -0.18 -15.79
C CYS A 221 3.54 -0.50 -15.96
N VAL A 222 2.79 0.39 -16.61
CA VAL A 222 1.37 0.19 -16.89
C VAL A 222 1.18 -1.04 -17.79
N ALA A 223 1.96 -1.17 -18.86
CA ALA A 223 1.88 -2.33 -19.75
C ALA A 223 2.14 -3.66 -19.01
N ASP A 224 3.09 -3.71 -18.08
CA ASP A 224 3.35 -4.89 -17.25
C ASP A 224 2.19 -5.20 -16.31
N LEU A 225 1.58 -4.18 -15.70
CA LEU A 225 0.41 -4.37 -14.83
C LEU A 225 -0.78 -4.93 -15.61
N PHE A 226 -1.10 -4.35 -16.77
CA PHE A 226 -2.18 -4.87 -17.64
C PHE A 226 -1.87 -6.26 -18.21
N GLY A 227 -0.59 -6.55 -18.45
CA GLY A 227 -0.15 -7.84 -18.97
C GLY A 227 -0.10 -8.96 -17.92
N ASN A 228 -0.15 -8.63 -16.63
CA ASN A 228 0.01 -9.59 -15.55
C ASN A 228 -1.30 -10.41 -15.36
N PRO A 229 -1.24 -11.74 -15.54
CA PRO A 229 -2.42 -12.59 -15.43
C PRO A 229 -3.06 -12.58 -14.03
N ALA A 230 -2.32 -12.23 -12.97
CA ALA A 230 -2.87 -12.12 -11.62
C ALA A 230 -3.94 -11.04 -11.49
N PHE A 231 -3.97 -10.04 -12.39
CA PHE A 231 -4.94 -8.95 -12.36
C PHE A 231 -6.09 -9.13 -13.36
N ARG A 232 -6.08 -10.21 -14.16
CA ARG A 232 -7.06 -10.44 -15.25
C ARG A 232 -8.50 -10.25 -14.80
N ASP A 233 -8.85 -10.80 -13.64
CA ASP A 233 -10.23 -10.87 -13.17
C ASP A 233 -10.63 -9.71 -12.24
N VAL A 234 -9.69 -8.81 -11.94
CA VAL A 234 -9.89 -7.66 -11.04
C VAL A 234 -9.73 -6.31 -11.73
N ILE A 235 -9.34 -6.28 -13.01
CA ILE A 235 -9.29 -5.05 -13.80
C ILE A 235 -10.66 -4.78 -14.41
N ALA A 236 -11.24 -3.62 -14.08
CA ALA A 236 -12.41 -3.10 -14.76
C ALA A 236 -12.00 -2.30 -16.01
N TYR A 237 -12.50 -2.74 -17.18
CA TYR A 237 -12.29 -2.05 -18.47
C TYR A 237 -13.50 -1.21 -18.90
N ALA A 238 -14.63 -1.39 -18.21
CA ALA A 238 -15.87 -0.73 -18.52
C ALA A 238 -16.48 -0.16 -17.24
N LEU A 239 -17.27 0.88 -17.45
CA LEU A 239 -17.89 1.69 -16.42
C LEU A 239 -19.24 1.09 -16.07
N VAL A 240 -19.61 1.23 -14.81
CA VAL A 240 -20.96 0.91 -14.35
C VAL A 240 -21.52 2.05 -13.53
N GLN A 241 -22.84 2.11 -13.44
CA GLN A 241 -23.54 2.94 -12.48
C GLN A 241 -24.27 2.02 -11.53
N GLU A 242 -23.92 2.10 -10.25
CA GLU A 242 -24.61 1.36 -9.20
C GLU A 242 -25.59 2.30 -8.50
N THR A 243 -26.81 1.80 -8.31
CA THR A 243 -27.85 2.49 -7.58
C THR A 243 -28.42 1.56 -6.53
N GLU A 244 -28.62 2.08 -5.32
CA GLU A 244 -29.27 1.35 -4.24
C GLU A 244 -30.74 1.08 -4.60
N VAL A 245 -31.16 -0.16 -4.38
CA VAL A 245 -32.53 -0.62 -4.63
C VAL A 245 -33.16 -0.92 -3.28
N GLU A 246 -34.41 -0.49 -3.11
CA GLU A 246 -35.26 -1.01 -2.05
C GLU A 246 -36.25 -1.97 -2.71
N GLU A 247 -36.13 -3.28 -2.46
CA GLU A 247 -37.07 -4.26 -3.02
C GLU A 247 -38.25 -4.48 -2.08
N ASP A 248 -39.47 -4.49 -2.61
CA ASP A 248 -40.64 -4.95 -1.87
C ASP A 248 -40.64 -6.49 -1.70
N GLY A 249 -41.66 -7.01 -1.01
CA GLY A 249 -41.83 -8.46 -0.83
C GLY A 249 -42.06 -9.25 -2.14
N ASN A 250 -42.20 -8.57 -3.28
CA ASN A 250 -42.35 -9.16 -4.61
C ASN A 250 -41.10 -8.97 -5.49
N GLY A 251 -40.05 -8.30 -5.00
CA GLY A 251 -38.83 -8.01 -5.75
C GLY A 251 -38.95 -6.81 -6.69
N GLU A 252 -39.97 -5.95 -6.53
CA GLU A 252 -40.08 -4.69 -7.26
C GLU A 252 -39.30 -3.60 -6.52
N ASP A 253 -38.52 -2.84 -7.28
CA ASP A 253 -37.82 -1.66 -6.79
C ASP A 253 -38.83 -0.57 -6.43
N ILE A 254 -39.01 -0.35 -5.13
CA ILE A 254 -39.88 0.68 -4.57
C ILE A 254 -39.13 1.98 -4.28
N ASN A 255 -37.83 2.03 -4.56
CA ASN A 255 -37.07 3.26 -4.42
C ASN A 255 -37.41 4.21 -5.58
N GLU A 256 -38.23 5.22 -5.31
CA GLU A 256 -38.57 6.26 -6.29
C GLU A 256 -37.36 7.16 -6.63
N GLU A 257 -36.40 7.28 -5.71
CA GLU A 257 -35.18 8.08 -5.84
C GLU A 257 -33.94 7.16 -5.75
N ALA A 258 -33.47 6.70 -6.90
CA ALA A 258 -32.30 5.82 -6.99
C ALA A 258 -31.02 6.52 -6.49
N ASP A 259 -30.67 6.28 -5.23
CA ASP A 259 -29.44 6.81 -4.62
C ASP A 259 -28.21 6.16 -5.26
N ARG A 260 -27.23 7.00 -5.63
CA ARG A 260 -25.99 6.56 -6.27
C ARG A 260 -25.08 5.90 -5.25
N PHE A 261 -24.60 4.70 -5.59
CA PHE A 261 -23.56 4.02 -4.84
C PHE A 261 -22.20 4.20 -5.52
N PHE A 262 -21.22 4.67 -4.75
CA PHE A 262 -19.85 4.92 -5.21
C PHE A 262 -18.88 4.16 -4.32
N ASP A 263 -18.36 3.05 -4.82
CA ASP A 263 -17.32 2.26 -4.12
C ASP A 263 -15.99 2.32 -4.88
N GLU A 264 -16.07 2.22 -6.19
CA GLU A 264 -14.91 2.08 -7.07
C GLU A 264 -14.85 3.20 -8.10
N MET A 265 -13.65 3.48 -8.63
CA MET A 265 -13.47 4.56 -9.62
C MET A 265 -14.37 4.39 -10.85
N TRP A 266 -14.59 3.16 -11.32
CA TRP A 266 -15.43 2.86 -12.49
C TRP A 266 -16.93 2.97 -12.22
N SER A 267 -17.33 3.20 -10.95
CA SER A 267 -18.72 3.53 -10.56
C SER A 267 -19.00 5.04 -10.55
N ALA A 268 -17.95 5.87 -10.60
CA ALA A 268 -18.03 7.32 -10.44
C ALA A 268 -18.54 8.04 -11.70
N ASP A 269 -19.32 9.10 -11.47
CA ASP A 269 -19.90 9.92 -12.55
C ASP A 269 -18.83 10.55 -13.43
N TRP A 270 -17.69 10.94 -12.86
CA TRP A 270 -16.60 11.53 -13.61
C TRP A 270 -16.11 10.62 -14.75
N TRP A 271 -15.96 9.31 -14.48
CA TRP A 271 -15.47 8.39 -15.51
C TRP A 271 -16.55 8.20 -16.60
N TRP A 272 -17.83 8.14 -16.21
CA TRP A 272 -18.96 8.12 -17.14
C TRP A 272 -18.95 9.32 -18.09
N GLU A 273 -18.84 10.52 -17.54
CA GLU A 273 -18.78 11.77 -18.30
C GLU A 273 -17.54 11.84 -19.20
N ALA A 274 -16.38 11.45 -18.66
CA ALA A 274 -15.12 11.40 -19.41
C ALA A 274 -15.22 10.45 -20.61
N GLN A 275 -15.80 9.27 -20.41
CA GLN A 275 -16.01 8.28 -21.48
C GLN A 275 -17.03 8.77 -22.52
N ALA A 276 -18.10 9.46 -22.10
CA ALA A 276 -19.09 10.02 -23.00
C ALA A 276 -18.54 11.15 -23.90
N ALA A 277 -17.47 11.83 -23.47
CA ALA A 277 -16.80 12.87 -24.25
C ALA A 277 -15.82 12.29 -25.30
N LEU A 278 -15.51 11.00 -25.25
CA LEU A 278 -14.61 10.34 -26.19
C LEU A 278 -15.34 9.86 -27.46
N PRO A 279 -14.65 9.74 -28.60
CA PRO A 279 -15.23 9.16 -29.80
C PRO A 279 -15.62 7.69 -29.59
N GLU A 280 -16.51 7.19 -30.45
CA GLU A 280 -16.75 5.75 -30.55
C GLU A 280 -15.42 5.00 -30.68
N ASN A 281 -15.35 3.81 -30.07
CA ASN A 281 -14.16 2.95 -30.06
C ASN A 281 -12.98 3.45 -29.19
N ALA A 282 -13.09 4.57 -28.48
CA ALA A 282 -12.13 4.95 -27.45
C ALA A 282 -12.55 4.44 -26.06
N THR A 283 -11.60 4.15 -25.19
CA THR A 283 -11.84 3.74 -23.79
C THR A 283 -10.93 4.54 -22.86
N VAL A 284 -11.50 5.09 -21.79
CA VAL A 284 -10.73 5.74 -20.72
C VAL A 284 -9.97 4.67 -19.94
N ALA A 285 -8.67 4.87 -19.73
CA ALA A 285 -7.83 4.06 -18.87
C ALA A 285 -7.28 4.92 -17.73
N PRO A 286 -7.90 4.90 -16.53
CA PRO A 286 -7.45 5.72 -15.43
C PRO A 286 -6.23 5.11 -14.75
N ILE A 287 -5.30 5.98 -14.36
CA ILE A 287 -4.08 5.64 -13.65
C ILE A 287 -4.05 6.48 -12.38
N ILE A 288 -3.97 5.81 -11.23
CA ILE A 288 -3.82 6.48 -9.94
C ILE A 288 -2.32 6.60 -9.66
N LEU A 289 -1.84 7.83 -9.53
CA LEU A 289 -0.49 8.13 -9.09
C LEU A 289 -0.52 8.42 -7.59
N ALA A 290 0.15 7.57 -6.81
CA ALA A 290 0.30 7.76 -5.37
C ALA A 290 1.77 8.08 -5.04
N SER A 291 1.96 9.04 -4.13
CA SER A 291 3.26 9.31 -3.51
C SER A 291 3.13 9.00 -2.03
N ASP A 292 4.02 8.16 -1.51
CA ASP A 292 4.20 8.00 -0.07
C ASP A 292 5.40 8.80 0.41
N LYS A 293 5.33 9.31 1.64
CA LYS A 293 6.44 9.99 2.29
C LYS A 293 7.01 9.06 3.37
N THR A 294 8.16 8.47 3.06
CA THR A 294 8.97 7.68 4.00
C THR A 294 9.66 8.55 5.04
#